data_AF-A0A2R6A718-F1
#
_entry.id   AF-A0A2R6A718-F1
#
_cell.length_a   1.000
_cell.length_b   1.000
_cell.length_c   1.000
_cell.angle_alpha   90.00
_cell.angle_beta   90.00
_cell.angle_gamma   90.00
#
_symmetry.space_group_name_H-M   'P 1'
#
loop_
_entity.id
_entity.type
_entity.pdbx_description
1 polymer ?
#
loop_
_entity_poly.entity_id
_entity_poly.type
_entity_poly.pdbx_seq_one_letter_code
_entity_poly.pdbx_strand_id
1 'polypeptide(L)'
;MGDQTRAGFSSCLRRRLCKVVNQSVINLNIHHPKDVEADAPNMRVFEITGCGGLLFTEEMPSINKYFSTNEVVSFSDVIELKEKIKYYLENNSEMEEIRERAILRSYKEHSYLVRAKNLVENI
;
A
#
# COMPACT_ATOMS: atom_id res chain seq x y z
N MET A 1 -16.82 -35.38 5.26
CA MET A 1 -17.33 -34.12 4.69
C MET A 1 -16.69 -32.98 5.46
N GLY A 2 -15.53 -32.51 5.00
CA GLY A 2 -14.76 -31.44 5.64
C GLY A 2 -15.20 -30.08 5.10
N ASP A 3 -15.39 -29.14 6.01
CA ASP A 3 -15.81 -27.74 5.82
C ASP A 3 -14.94 -26.99 4.79
N GLN A 4 -15.39 -26.94 3.52
CA GLN A 4 -14.77 -26.16 2.43
C GLN A 4 -15.07 -24.66 2.53
N THR A 5 -15.81 -24.20 3.55
CA THR A 5 -16.40 -22.86 3.57
C THR A 5 -15.42 -21.78 4.06
N ARG A 6 -14.34 -22.14 4.76
CA ARG A 6 -13.39 -21.17 5.34
C ARG A 6 -12.29 -20.68 4.39
N ALA A 7 -11.90 -21.47 3.39
CA ALA A 7 -10.89 -21.07 2.40
C ALA A 7 -11.46 -20.12 1.31
N GLY A 8 -12.77 -20.16 1.07
CA GLY A 8 -13.45 -19.34 0.07
C GLY A 8 -13.60 -17.86 0.47
N PHE A 9 -13.76 -17.58 1.77
CA PHE A 9 -14.07 -16.22 2.23
C PHE A 9 -12.85 -15.28 2.13
N SER A 10 -11.66 -15.75 2.55
CA SER A 10 -10.39 -15.01 2.48
C SER A 10 -9.94 -14.77 1.03
N SER A 11 -10.06 -15.79 0.17
CA SER A 11 -9.73 -15.66 -1.26
C SER A 11 -10.71 -14.76 -2.03
N CYS A 12 -11.99 -14.74 -1.64
CA CYS A 12 -13.01 -13.84 -2.19
C CYS A 12 -12.79 -12.38 -1.76
N LEU A 13 -12.50 -12.13 -0.48
CA LEU A 13 -12.24 -10.78 0.04
C LEU A 13 -10.98 -10.18 -0.59
N ARG A 14 -9.89 -10.96 -0.67
CA ARG A 14 -8.65 -10.55 -1.35
C ARG A 14 -8.90 -10.21 -2.81
N ARG A 15 -9.66 -11.06 -3.53
CA ARG A 15 -10.05 -10.79 -4.93
C ARG A 15 -10.91 -9.53 -5.06
N ARG A 16 -11.77 -9.22 -4.08
CA ARG A 16 -12.61 -8.01 -4.11
C ARG A 16 -11.78 -6.75 -3.86
N LEU A 17 -10.87 -6.78 -2.89
CA LEU A 17 -9.98 -5.65 -2.62
C LEU A 17 -9.07 -5.34 -3.81
N CYS A 18 -8.41 -6.36 -4.40
CA CYS A 18 -7.61 -6.17 -5.60
C CYS A 18 -8.44 -5.54 -6.74
N LYS A 19 -9.68 -5.99 -6.94
CA LYS A 19 -10.57 -5.40 -7.95
C LYS A 19 -10.87 -3.93 -7.68
N VAL A 20 -11.18 -3.57 -6.43
CA VAL A 20 -11.49 -2.18 -6.06
C VAL A 20 -10.26 -1.28 -6.23
N VAL A 21 -9.10 -1.71 -5.73
CA VAL A 21 -7.84 -0.95 -5.82
C VAL A 21 -7.44 -0.68 -7.27
N ASN A 22 -7.66 -1.64 -8.17
CA ASN A 22 -7.30 -1.52 -9.58
C ASN A 22 -8.39 -0.86 -10.45
N GLN A 23 -9.47 -0.35 -9.86
CA GLN A 23 -10.48 0.45 -10.57
C GLN A 23 -10.12 1.94 -10.65
N SER A 24 -9.08 2.37 -9.93
CA SER A 24 -8.56 3.73 -9.95
C SER A 24 -7.07 3.74 -10.29
N VAL A 25 -6.62 4.79 -10.99
CA VAL A 25 -5.19 4.99 -11.29
C VAL A 25 -4.42 5.28 -10.00
N ILE A 26 -4.90 6.22 -9.20
CA ILE A 26 -4.30 6.65 -7.93
C ILE A 26 -5.20 6.23 -6.77
N ASN A 27 -4.64 5.59 -5.76
CA ASN A 27 -5.33 5.23 -4.53
C ASN A 27 -4.82 6.10 -3.38
N LEU A 28 -5.70 6.96 -2.85
CA LEU A 28 -5.36 7.88 -1.77
C LEU A 28 -5.54 7.23 -0.41
N ASN A 29 -4.54 7.36 0.46
CA ASN A 29 -4.58 6.95 1.86
C ASN A 29 -4.37 8.19 2.75
N ILE A 30 -5.46 8.68 3.32
CA ILE A 30 -5.46 9.72 4.35
C ILE A 30 -5.66 9.04 5.69
N HIS A 31 -4.76 9.30 6.62
CA HIS A 31 -4.76 8.74 7.95
C HIS A 31 -5.62 9.55 8.90
N HIS A 32 -6.03 8.91 10.00
CA HIS A 32 -6.61 9.66 11.09
C HIS A 32 -5.49 10.53 11.73
N PRO A 33 -5.76 11.77 12.20
CA PRO A 33 -4.71 12.63 12.76
C PRO A 33 -3.88 11.97 13.87
N LYS A 34 -4.50 11.09 14.66
CA LYS A 34 -3.80 10.31 15.70
C LYS A 34 -2.78 9.31 15.15
N ASP A 35 -3.02 8.73 13.98
CA ASP A 35 -2.09 7.81 13.33
C ASP A 35 -0.86 8.58 12.82
N VAL A 36 -1.09 9.79 12.29
CA VAL A 36 -0.03 10.72 11.86
C VAL A 36 0.81 11.17 13.06
N GLU A 37 0.16 11.59 14.15
CA GLU A 37 0.82 11.99 15.40
C GLU A 37 1.67 10.85 15.99
N ALA A 38 1.15 9.61 15.93
CA ALA A 38 1.84 8.43 16.43
C ALA A 38 2.93 7.90 15.48
N ASP A 39 3.13 8.50 14.31
CA ASP A 39 4.00 7.98 13.24
C ASP A 39 3.70 6.50 12.93
N ALA A 40 2.42 6.16 12.81
CA ALA A 40 1.91 4.81 12.68
C ALA A 40 1.07 4.62 11.39
N PRO A 41 1.64 4.06 10.30
CA PRO A 41 0.91 3.85 9.07
C PRO A 41 -0.11 2.73 9.24
N ASN A 42 -1.29 2.91 8.66
CA ASN A 42 -2.35 1.91 8.73
C ASN A 42 -2.12 0.76 7.73
N MET A 43 -2.98 -0.27 7.76
CA MET A 43 -2.83 -1.43 6.86
C MET A 43 -3.01 -1.10 5.37
N ARG A 44 -3.67 0.02 5.04
CA ARG A 44 -3.97 0.40 3.66
C ARG A 44 -2.70 0.61 2.83
N VAL A 45 -1.61 1.02 3.48
CA VAL A 45 -0.28 1.14 2.86
C VAL A 45 0.14 -0.20 2.24
N PHE A 46 0.00 -1.31 2.96
CA PHE A 46 0.39 -2.64 2.51
C PHE A 46 -0.66 -3.29 1.60
N GLU A 47 -1.94 -3.02 1.84
CA GLU A 47 -3.04 -3.56 1.06
C GLU A 47 -3.05 -3.01 -0.37
N ILE A 48 -2.91 -1.69 -0.55
CA ILE A 48 -2.91 -1.06 -1.88
C ILE A 48 -1.70 -1.53 -2.69
N THR A 49 -0.50 -1.43 -2.11
CA THR A 49 0.77 -1.80 -2.77
C THR A 49 0.80 -3.29 -3.09
N GLY A 50 0.35 -4.16 -2.18
CA GLY A 50 0.23 -5.59 -2.42
C GLY A 50 -0.87 -5.99 -3.41
N CYS A 51 -1.84 -5.11 -3.67
CA CYS A 51 -2.84 -5.27 -4.74
C CYS A 51 -2.37 -4.69 -6.08
N GLY A 52 -1.18 -4.09 -6.14
CA GLY A 52 -0.64 -3.43 -7.32
C GLY A 52 -1.24 -2.06 -7.59
N GLY A 53 -1.87 -1.39 -6.61
CA GLY A 53 -2.32 -0.01 -6.78
C GLY A 53 -1.19 1.00 -6.60
N LEU A 54 -1.28 2.15 -7.26
CA LEU A 54 -0.40 3.29 -6.99
C LEU A 54 -0.87 3.99 -5.70
N LEU A 55 -0.05 3.93 -4.66
CA LEU A 55 -0.35 4.53 -3.37
C LEU A 55 0.09 5.99 -3.33
N PHE A 56 -0.85 6.87 -2.97
CA PHE A 56 -0.57 8.22 -2.49
C PHE A 56 -0.90 8.29 -1.01
N THR A 57 0.05 8.72 -0.18
CA THR A 57 -0.09 8.72 1.28
C THR A 57 0.53 9.96 1.90
N GLU A 58 0.13 10.33 3.11
CA GLU A 58 0.83 11.41 3.84
C GLU A 58 2.29 11.05 4.09
N GLU A 59 3.17 12.04 4.06
CA GLU A 59 4.58 11.90 4.46
C GLU A 59 4.64 11.57 5.96
N MET A 60 5.23 10.43 6.28
CA MET A 60 5.46 9.99 7.65
C MET A 60 6.86 9.35 7.73
N PRO A 61 7.69 9.71 8.73
CA PRO A 61 9.01 9.11 8.89
C PRO A 61 9.00 7.58 8.94
N SER A 62 7.98 6.98 9.55
CA SER A 62 7.78 5.54 9.62
C SER A 62 7.55 4.87 8.25
N ILE A 63 6.95 5.56 7.27
CA ILE A 63 6.71 4.99 5.93
C ILE A 63 8.03 4.63 5.26
N ASN A 64 9.08 5.43 5.47
CA ASN A 64 10.42 5.19 4.91
C ASN A 64 11.08 3.89 5.42
N LYS A 65 10.55 3.28 6.50
CA LYS A 65 10.99 1.96 6.98
C LYS A 65 10.38 0.81 6.17
N TYR A 66 9.26 1.06 5.50
CA TYR A 66 8.49 0.04 4.78
C TYR A 66 8.68 0.14 3.26
N PHE A 67 8.67 1.36 2.74
CA PHE A 67 8.77 1.68 1.32
C PHE A 67 9.64 2.91 1.11
N SER A 68 10.38 2.96 0.01
CA SER A 68 11.12 4.15 -0.41
C SER A 68 10.26 5.10 -1.27
N THR A 69 10.75 6.32 -1.49
CA THR A 69 10.06 7.36 -2.27
C THR A 69 9.85 7.01 -3.75
N ASN A 70 10.55 6.00 -4.25
CA ASN A 70 10.35 5.45 -5.60
C ASN A 70 9.37 4.25 -5.63
N GLU A 71 8.84 3.84 -4.47
CA GLU A 71 7.88 2.74 -4.32
C GLU A 71 6.49 3.25 -3.92
N VAL A 72 6.41 4.40 -3.24
CA VAL A 72 5.14 5.06 -2.88
C VAL A 72 5.27 6.56 -3.05
N VAL A 73 4.17 7.24 -3.36
CA VAL A 73 4.15 8.70 -3.48
C VAL A 73 3.64 9.28 -2.17
N SER A 74 4.49 10.03 -1.48
CA SER A 74 4.10 10.78 -0.28
C SER A 74 3.64 12.20 -0.61
N PHE A 75 2.92 12.86 0.28
CA PHE A 75 2.63 14.29 0.22
C PHE A 75 2.52 14.88 1.63
N SER A 76 2.90 16.15 1.78
CA SER A 76 2.91 16.85 3.07
C SER A 76 1.63 17.65 3.30
N ASP A 77 0.99 18.09 2.23
CA ASP A 77 -0.25 18.86 2.29
C ASP A 77 -1.12 18.68 1.03
N VAL A 78 -2.29 19.33 1.05
CA VAL A 78 -3.29 19.25 -0.03
C VAL A 78 -2.85 19.96 -1.32
N ILE A 79 -1.98 20.97 -1.23
CA ILE A 79 -1.46 21.68 -2.39
C ILE A 79 -0.48 20.76 -3.13
N GLU A 80 0.49 20.21 -2.41
CA GLU A 80 1.45 19.24 -2.95
C GLU A 80 0.74 17.99 -3.52
N LEU A 81 -0.27 17.48 -2.81
CA LEU A 81 -1.10 16.38 -3.30
C LEU A 81 -1.71 16.68 -4.67
N LYS A 82 -2.30 17.86 -4.86
CA LYS A 82 -2.91 18.26 -6.14
C LYS A 82 -1.88 18.36 -7.25
N GLU A 83 -0.72 18.96 -6.95
CA GLU A 83 0.39 19.09 -7.91
C GLU A 83 0.91 17.73 -8.34
N LYS A 84 1.16 16.82 -7.38
CA LYS A 84 1.61 15.45 -7.66
C LYS A 84 0.57 14.66 -8.45
N ILE A 85 -0.72 14.75 -8.11
CA ILE A 85 -1.77 14.08 -8.90
C ILE A 85 -1.72 14.55 -10.35
N LYS A 86 -1.64 15.86 -10.60
CA LYS A 86 -1.58 16.39 -11.96
C LYS A 86 -0.32 15.90 -12.69
N TYR A 87 0.84 16.00 -12.04
CA TYR A 87 2.11 15.55 -12.60
C TYR A 87 2.07 14.06 -12.98
N TYR A 88 1.66 13.19 -12.06
CA TYR A 88 1.68 11.76 -12.30
C TYR A 88 0.65 11.31 -13.35
N LEU A 89 -0.53 11.94 -13.42
CA LEU A 89 -1.51 11.66 -14.48
C LEU A 89 -1.00 12.01 -15.89
N GLU A 90 -0.03 12.93 -16.01
CA GLU A 90 0.65 13.25 -17.28
C GLU A 90 1.85 12.32 -17.56
N ASN A 91 2.31 11.52 -16.57
CA ASN A 91 3.52 10.69 -16.62
C ASN A 91 3.24 9.20 -16.32
N ASN A 92 2.48 8.54 -17.19
CA ASN A 92 2.03 7.15 -16.99
C ASN A 92 3.15 6.12 -16.81
N SER A 93 4.31 6.28 -17.45
CA SER A 93 5.42 5.33 -17.32
C SER A 93 6.02 5.31 -15.92
N GLU A 94 6.23 6.49 -15.33
CA GLU A 94 6.78 6.61 -13.98
C GLU A 94 5.81 6.01 -12.94
N MET A 95 4.51 6.24 -13.11
CA MET A 95 3.48 5.62 -12.27
C MET A 95 3.58 4.09 -12.28
N GLU A 96 3.75 3.49 -13.46
CA GLU A 96 3.84 2.03 -13.57
C GLU A 96 5.12 1.49 -12.91
N GLU A 97 6.25 2.16 -13.10
CA GLU A 97 7.49 1.78 -12.43
C GLU A 97 7.37 1.84 -10.89
N ILE A 98 6.72 2.87 -10.36
CA ILE A 98 6.47 2.99 -8.92
C ILE A 98 5.62 1.81 -8.43
N ARG A 99 4.51 1.49 -9.13
CA ARG A 99 3.62 0.37 -8.81
C ARG A 99 4.37 -0.96 -8.82
N GLU A 100 5.20 -1.21 -9.84
CA GLU A 100 5.99 -2.43 -9.99
C GLU A 100 6.99 -2.60 -8.85
N ARG A 101 7.69 -1.53 -8.45
CA ARG A 101 8.60 -1.60 -7.30
C ARG A 101 7.83 -1.86 -6.00
N ALA A 102 6.70 -1.19 -5.79
CA ALA A 102 5.85 -1.37 -4.61
C ALA A 102 5.31 -2.79 -4.45
N ILE A 103 4.82 -3.40 -5.54
CA ILE A 103 4.28 -4.77 -5.50
C ILE A 103 5.39 -5.79 -5.23
N LEU A 104 6.57 -5.62 -5.83
CA LEU A 104 7.73 -6.48 -5.58
C LEU A 104 8.16 -6.41 -4.12
N ARG A 105 8.30 -5.19 -3.56
CA ARG A 105 8.58 -4.95 -2.14
C ARG A 105 7.55 -5.63 -1.24
N SER A 106 6.27 -5.46 -1.56
CA SER A 106 5.15 -5.99 -0.77
C SER A 106 5.15 -7.52 -0.70
N TYR A 107 5.35 -8.20 -1.83
CA TYR A 107 5.41 -9.66 -1.86
C TYR A 107 6.67 -10.23 -1.23
N LYS A 108 7.78 -9.52 -1.35
CA LYS A 108 9.05 -9.94 -0.74
C LYS A 108 9.02 -9.82 0.78
N GLU A 109 8.45 -8.74 1.32
CA GLU A 109 8.69 -8.37 2.73
C GLU A 109 7.41 -8.20 3.57
N HIS A 110 6.29 -7.82 2.97
CA HIS A 110 5.12 -7.35 3.72
C HIS A 110 3.93 -8.31 3.71
N SER A 111 4.11 -9.54 3.24
CA SER A 111 3.10 -10.59 3.47
C SER A 111 3.03 -10.96 4.95
N TYR A 112 1.85 -11.31 5.46
CA TYR A 112 1.68 -11.77 6.85
C TYR A 112 2.63 -12.92 7.19
N LEU A 113 2.85 -13.85 6.26
CA LEU A 113 3.75 -14.98 6.48
C LEU A 113 5.20 -14.53 6.69
N VAL A 114 5.70 -13.61 5.86
CA VAL A 114 7.07 -13.08 5.99
C VAL A 114 7.21 -12.29 7.29
N ARG A 115 6.27 -11.40 7.61
CA ARG A 115 6.33 -10.60 8.84
C ARG A 115 6.18 -11.44 10.10
N ALA A 116 5.35 -12.48 10.09
CA ALA A 116 5.21 -13.40 11.22
C ALA A 116 6.50 -14.20 11.46
N LYS A 117 7.17 -14.66 10.39
CA LYS A 117 8.49 -15.30 10.50
C LYS A 117 9.52 -14.34 11.11
N ASN A 118 9.62 -13.13 10.56
CA ASN A 118 10.53 -12.11 11.09
C ASN A 118 10.24 -11.81 12.57
N LEU A 119 8.97 -11.74 12.97
CA LEU A 119 8.62 -11.51 14.38
C LEU A 119 9.15 -12.65 15.27
N VAL A 120 8.90 -13.92 14.90
CA VAL A 120 9.36 -15.07 15.70
C VAL A 120 10.88 -15.19 15.74
N GLU A 121 11.57 -14.84 14.65
CA GLU A 121 13.03 -14.91 14.56
C GLU A 121 13.75 -13.77 15.31
N ASN A 122 13.06 -12.67 15.60
CA ASN A 122 13.61 -11.48 16.26
C ASN A 122 13.04 -11.24 17.68
N ILE A 123 12.37 -12.24 18.28
CA ILE A 123 12.02 -12.29 19.70
C ILE A 123 13.04 -13.15 20.44
#